data_AF-A0A5E4FQC3-F1
#
_entry.id   AF-A0A5E4FQC3-F1
#
_cell.length_a   1.000
_cell.length_b   1.000
_cell.length_c   1.000
_cell.angle_alpha   90.00
_cell.angle_beta   90.00
_cell.angle_gamma   90.00
#
_symmetry.space_group_name_H-M   'P 1'
#
loop_
_entity.id
_entity.type
_entity.pdbx_description
1 polymer ?
#
loop_
_entity_poly.entity_id
_entity_poly.type
_entity_poly.pdbx_seq_one_letter_code
_entity_poly.pdbx_strand_id
1 'polypeptide(L)'
;MVKEIKTEAKVSVGIEALWKALAKDVAFVTPKVIPNLVKNAEVTEGDGGIGTVFLFNFGSDVPKMSYQKEKIVELDEAVHKIGLQVIEGGHLNFGFSSYKTTFQLTPIQEEETMVSVEVTYESQVEDSSMPSKTAKSVLAFISSLECYLLNGAI
;
A
#
# COMPACT_ATOMS: atom_id res chain seq x y z
N MET A 1 -3.28 -21.36 -6.64
CA MET A 1 -3.41 -21.56 -5.18
C MET A 1 -3.03 -20.26 -4.53
N VAL A 2 -3.94 -19.71 -3.74
CA VAL A 2 -3.74 -18.46 -3.00
C VAL A 2 -2.62 -18.65 -1.98
N LYS A 3 -1.63 -17.75 -2.02
CA LYS A 3 -0.53 -17.65 -1.07
C LYS A 3 -0.75 -16.42 -0.20
N GLU A 4 -0.25 -16.48 1.03
CA GLU A 4 -0.38 -15.42 2.02
C GLU A 4 0.99 -15.09 2.62
N ILE A 5 1.24 -13.81 2.87
CA ILE A 5 2.37 -13.29 3.62
C ILE A 5 1.83 -12.35 4.68
N LYS A 6 2.28 -12.53 5.93
CA LYS A 6 1.96 -11.64 7.04
C LYS A 6 3.23 -11.04 7.61
N THR A 7 3.21 -9.75 7.88
CA THR A 7 4.30 -9.02 8.53
C THR A 7 3.73 -7.84 9.30
N GLU A 8 4.54 -7.29 10.21
CA GLU A 8 4.12 -6.18 11.05
C GLU A 8 5.27 -5.18 11.20
N ALA A 9 4.93 -3.91 11.36
CA ALA A 9 5.88 -2.84 11.66
C ALA A 9 5.31 -1.94 12.76
N LYS A 10 6.16 -1.57 13.71
CA LYS A 10 5.86 -0.47 14.63
C LYS A 10 6.36 0.82 14.01
N VAL A 11 5.53 1.86 14.08
CA VAL A 11 5.89 3.22 13.64
C VAL A 11 5.62 4.23 14.75
N SER A 12 6.43 5.28 14.77
CA SER A 12 6.44 6.35 15.77
C SER A 12 5.50 7.49 15.38
N VAL A 13 4.30 7.15 14.90
CA VAL A 13 3.28 8.10 14.47
C VAL A 13 1.93 7.67 15.05
N GLY A 14 1.14 8.61 15.56
CA GLY A 14 -0.21 8.36 16.03
C GLY A 14 -1.15 7.81 14.93
N ILE A 15 -2.11 6.97 15.33
CA ILE A 15 -2.95 6.20 14.41
C ILE A 15 -3.77 7.09 13.46
N GLU A 16 -4.28 8.22 13.91
CA GLU A 16 -5.13 9.10 13.11
C GLU A 16 -4.36 9.74 11.94
N ALA A 17 -3.14 10.21 12.20
CA ALA A 17 -2.28 10.78 11.17
C ALA A 17 -1.90 9.71 10.14
N LEU A 18 -1.55 8.51 10.61
CA LEU A 18 -1.19 7.40 9.75
C LEU A 18 -2.38 6.91 8.92
N TRP A 19 -3.57 6.77 9.53
CA TRP A 19 -4.79 6.34 8.86
C TRP A 19 -5.22 7.33 7.78
N LYS A 20 -5.21 8.63 8.10
CA LYS A 20 -5.50 9.67 7.12
C LYS A 20 -4.57 9.54 5.90
N ALA A 21 -3.26 9.41 6.13
CA ALA A 21 -2.29 9.32 5.05
C ALA A 21 -2.39 8.03 4.23
N LEU A 22 -2.65 6.89 4.89
CA LEU A 22 -2.69 5.56 4.28
C LEU A 22 -4.01 5.22 3.59
N ALA A 23 -5.14 5.69 4.12
CA ALA A 23 -6.48 5.30 3.66
C ALA A 23 -7.26 6.44 2.98
N LYS A 24 -7.08 7.69 3.42
CA LYS A 24 -7.88 8.82 2.91
C LYS A 24 -7.14 9.63 1.85
N ASP A 25 -5.86 9.90 2.08
CA ASP A 25 -5.03 10.77 1.24
C ASP A 25 -4.00 10.00 0.41
N VAL A 26 -4.14 8.67 0.29
CA VAL A 26 -3.09 7.79 -0.29
C VAL A 26 -2.63 8.22 -1.68
N ALA A 27 -3.56 8.63 -2.56
CA ALA A 27 -3.21 9.08 -3.91
C ALA A 27 -2.44 10.42 -3.89
N PHE A 28 -2.70 11.29 -2.92
CA PHE A 28 -2.01 12.57 -2.79
C PHE A 28 -0.65 12.45 -2.08
N VAL A 29 -0.57 11.57 -1.09
CA VAL A 29 0.61 11.39 -0.23
C VAL A 29 1.66 10.51 -0.89
N THR A 30 1.27 9.43 -1.59
CA THR A 30 2.21 8.45 -2.15
C THR A 30 3.29 9.06 -3.06
N PRO A 31 2.97 9.97 -4.01
CA PRO A 31 3.99 10.60 -4.86
C PRO A 31 4.99 11.47 -4.08
N LYS A 32 4.63 11.93 -2.88
CA LYS A 32 5.53 12.71 -2.00
C LYS A 32 6.36 11.83 -1.08
N VAL A 33 5.81 10.67 -0.69
CA VAL A 33 6.47 9.68 0.17
C VAL A 33 7.54 8.90 -0.59
N ILE A 34 7.24 8.49 -1.83
CA ILE A 34 8.16 7.74 -2.70
C ILE A 34 8.31 8.43 -4.07
N PRO A 35 8.80 9.68 -4.13
CA PRO A 35 8.87 10.47 -5.37
C PRO A 35 9.81 9.86 -6.42
N ASN A 36 10.78 9.06 -5.99
CA ASN A 36 11.70 8.34 -6.88
C ASN A 36 11.00 7.19 -7.62
N LEU A 37 9.85 6.71 -7.13
CA LEU A 37 9.12 5.59 -7.70
C LEU A 37 7.81 6.06 -8.36
N VAL A 38 6.99 6.82 -7.64
CA VAL A 38 5.66 7.24 -8.07
C VAL A 38 5.70 8.69 -8.54
N LYS A 39 5.45 8.88 -9.83
CA LYS A 39 5.43 10.21 -10.48
C LYS A 39 4.17 10.99 -10.09
N ASN A 40 3.02 10.32 -10.10
CA ASN A 40 1.74 10.88 -9.65
C ASN A 40 0.77 9.74 -9.33
N ALA A 41 -0.32 10.08 -8.66
CA ALA A 41 -1.45 9.18 -8.52
C ALA A 41 -2.78 9.93 -8.61
N GLU A 42 -3.81 9.22 -9.05
CA GLU A 42 -5.12 9.78 -9.36
C GLU A 42 -6.21 8.87 -8.79
N VAL A 43 -7.32 9.45 -8.35
CA VAL A 43 -8.55 8.71 -8.06
C VAL A 43 -9.36 8.67 -9.36
N THR A 44 -9.48 7.51 -10.00
CA THR A 44 -10.16 7.37 -11.29
C THR A 44 -11.64 7.04 -11.14
N GLU A 45 -12.02 6.41 -10.03
CA GLU A 45 -13.41 6.05 -9.70
C GLU A 45 -13.62 6.10 -8.18
N GLY A 46 -14.83 6.44 -7.74
CA GLY A 46 -15.22 6.43 -6.32
C GLY A 46 -14.92 7.72 -5.54
N ASP A 47 -15.13 7.65 -4.23
CA ASP A 47 -15.12 8.78 -3.30
C ASP A 47 -14.18 8.59 -2.10
N GLY A 48 -13.36 7.53 -2.11
CA GLY A 48 -12.52 7.10 -1.00
C GLY A 48 -13.06 5.87 -0.24
N GLY A 49 -14.31 5.47 -0.49
CA GLY A 49 -14.91 4.27 0.11
C GLY A 49 -14.60 2.96 -0.64
N ILE A 50 -15.26 1.87 -0.22
CA ILE A 50 -15.22 0.57 -0.93
C ILE A 50 -15.57 0.78 -2.40
N GLY A 51 -14.73 0.24 -3.28
CA GLY A 51 -14.90 0.33 -4.72
C GLY A 51 -14.10 1.45 -5.38
N THR A 52 -13.53 2.39 -4.62
CA THR A 52 -12.65 3.44 -5.12
C THR A 52 -11.46 2.85 -5.85
N VAL A 53 -11.08 3.44 -6.98
CA VAL A 53 -9.96 3.02 -7.81
C VAL A 53 -8.91 4.12 -7.87
N PHE A 54 -7.67 3.75 -7.52
CA PHE A 54 -6.48 4.57 -7.64
C PHE A 54 -5.67 4.14 -8.85
N LEU A 55 -5.14 5.11 -9.60
CA LEU A 55 -4.13 4.90 -10.63
C LEU A 55 -2.81 5.50 -10.15
N PHE A 56 -1.81 4.67 -9.92
CA PHE A 56 -0.45 5.10 -9.62
C PHE A 56 0.39 5.02 -10.88
N ASN A 57 0.97 6.14 -11.31
CA ASN A 57 1.90 6.17 -12.44
C ASN A 57 3.33 6.22 -11.93
N PHE A 58 4.17 5.30 -12.40
CA PHE A 58 5.56 5.21 -11.97
C PHE A 58 6.48 6.03 -12.87
N GLY A 59 7.60 6.47 -12.30
CA GLY A 59 8.66 7.16 -13.02
C GLY A 59 9.42 6.23 -13.98
N SER A 60 10.24 6.82 -14.86
CA SER A 60 11.10 6.08 -15.79
C SER A 60 12.11 5.15 -15.09
N ASP A 61 12.37 5.41 -13.81
CA ASP A 61 13.33 4.69 -12.99
C ASP A 61 12.78 3.37 -12.44
N VAL A 62 11.50 3.06 -12.67
CA VAL A 62 10.87 1.78 -12.34
C VAL A 62 10.75 0.94 -13.62
N PRO A 63 11.77 0.13 -13.97
CA PRO A 63 11.81 -0.53 -15.26
C PRO A 63 10.68 -1.55 -15.34
N LYS A 64 9.98 -1.60 -16.48
CA LYS A 64 8.91 -2.56 -16.79
C LYS A 64 7.58 -2.35 -16.04
N MET A 65 7.46 -1.36 -15.15
CA MET A 65 6.20 -1.02 -14.49
C MET A 65 5.89 0.46 -14.74
N SER A 66 5.00 0.74 -15.69
CA SER A 66 4.60 2.12 -16.02
C SER A 66 3.49 2.64 -15.11
N TYR A 67 2.55 1.78 -14.71
CA TYR A 67 1.45 2.12 -13.82
C TYR A 67 0.95 0.89 -13.05
N GLN A 68 0.15 1.14 -12.01
CA GLN A 68 -0.63 0.15 -11.28
C GLN A 68 -1.99 0.76 -10.91
N LYS A 69 -3.08 0.04 -11.20
CA LYS A 69 -4.41 0.38 -10.69
C LYS A 69 -4.77 -0.50 -9.51
N GLU A 70 -5.23 0.14 -8.45
CA GLU A 70 -5.66 -0.53 -7.23
C GLU A 70 -7.09 -0.16 -6.88
N LYS A 71 -7.85 -1.11 -6.35
CA LYS A 71 -9.23 -0.92 -5.91
C LYS A 71 -9.36 -1.20 -4.42
N ILE A 72 -10.07 -0.34 -3.70
CA ILE A 72 -10.46 -0.62 -2.31
C ILE A 72 -11.50 -1.76 -2.33
N VAL A 73 -11.12 -2.91 -1.77
CA VAL A 73 -11.98 -4.10 -1.66
C VAL A 73 -12.35 -4.43 -0.21
N GLU A 74 -11.63 -3.85 0.75
CA GLU A 74 -11.96 -3.90 2.17
C GLU A 74 -11.78 -2.49 2.75
N LEU A 75 -12.72 -2.03 3.57
CA LEU A 75 -12.60 -0.81 4.34
C LEU A 75 -13.45 -0.93 5.61
N ASP A 76 -12.82 -0.82 6.76
CA ASP A 76 -13.48 -0.77 8.06
C ASP A 76 -12.80 0.31 8.92
N GLU A 77 -13.46 1.46 9.02
CA GLU A 77 -12.95 2.59 9.79
C GLU A 77 -12.97 2.33 11.31
N ALA A 78 -13.82 1.42 11.81
CA ALA A 78 -13.90 1.15 13.24
C ALA A 78 -12.66 0.42 13.77
N VAL A 79 -11.98 -0.33 12.89
CA VAL A 79 -10.75 -1.07 13.22
C VAL A 79 -9.55 -0.67 12.36
N HIS A 80 -9.64 0.48 11.67
CA HIS A 80 -8.58 1.04 10.82
C HIS A 80 -8.00 0.01 9.84
N LYS A 81 -8.89 -0.68 9.12
CA LYS A 81 -8.52 -1.73 8.17
C LYS A 81 -8.87 -1.32 6.74
N ILE A 82 -7.91 -1.44 5.83
CA ILE A 82 -8.08 -1.18 4.40
C ILE A 82 -7.41 -2.28 3.57
N GLY A 83 -8.09 -2.75 2.54
CA GLY A 83 -7.58 -3.75 1.59
C GLY A 83 -7.62 -3.23 0.16
N LEU A 84 -6.48 -3.27 -0.50
CA LEU A 84 -6.25 -2.77 -1.85
C LEU A 84 -5.92 -3.93 -2.78
N GLN A 85 -6.78 -4.15 -3.78
CA GLN A 85 -6.59 -5.16 -4.81
C GLN A 85 -5.99 -4.52 -6.05
N VAL A 86 -4.86 -5.03 -6.55
CA VAL A 86 -4.37 -4.67 -7.87
C VAL A 86 -5.33 -5.22 -8.92
N ILE A 87 -5.88 -4.35 -9.77
CA ILE A 87 -6.85 -4.71 -10.81
C ILE A 87 -6.30 -4.57 -12.23
N GLU A 88 -5.24 -3.77 -12.43
CA GLU A 88 -4.62 -3.57 -13.74
C GLU A 88 -3.15 -3.14 -13.59
N GLY A 89 -2.30 -3.57 -14.52
CA GLY A 89 -0.89 -3.21 -14.54
C GLY A 89 -0.10 -3.77 -13.36
N GLY A 90 0.96 -3.06 -12.97
CA GLY A 90 1.68 -3.33 -11.74
C GLY A 90 2.09 -4.79 -11.58
N HIS A 91 1.89 -5.35 -10.40
CA HIS A 91 2.15 -6.75 -10.07
C HIS A 91 1.54 -7.74 -11.08
N LEU A 92 0.37 -7.47 -11.66
CA LEU A 92 -0.25 -8.39 -12.62
C LEU A 92 0.58 -8.56 -13.90
N ASN A 93 1.36 -7.55 -14.28
CA ASN A 93 2.29 -7.62 -15.41
C ASN A 93 3.59 -8.37 -15.10
N PHE A 94 3.82 -8.76 -13.82
CA PHE A 94 5.02 -9.45 -13.35
C PHE A 94 4.74 -10.90 -12.89
N GLY A 95 3.71 -11.53 -13.47
CA GLY A 95 3.44 -12.96 -13.29
C GLY A 95 2.44 -13.30 -12.18
N PHE A 96 1.94 -12.29 -11.46
CA PHE A 96 0.83 -12.47 -10.52
C PHE A 96 -0.49 -12.52 -11.28
N SER A 97 -1.35 -13.48 -10.97
CA SER A 97 -2.74 -13.51 -11.43
C SER A 97 -3.70 -12.79 -10.47
N SER A 98 -3.30 -12.62 -9.21
CA SER A 98 -3.98 -11.77 -8.23
C SER A 98 -2.97 -11.22 -7.23
N TYR A 99 -3.18 -10.00 -6.74
CA TYR A 99 -2.35 -9.39 -5.71
C TYR A 99 -3.16 -8.39 -4.87
N LYS A 100 -3.32 -8.66 -3.57
CA LYS A 100 -4.05 -7.80 -2.63
C LYS A 100 -3.18 -7.53 -1.41
N THR A 101 -3.07 -6.27 -1.03
CA THR A 101 -2.44 -5.84 0.21
C THR A 101 -3.50 -5.33 1.18
N THR A 102 -3.50 -5.83 2.40
CA THR A 102 -4.38 -5.42 3.47
C THR A 102 -3.54 -4.85 4.61
N PHE A 103 -3.92 -3.66 5.07
CA PHE A 103 -3.35 -2.99 6.23
C PHE A 103 -4.37 -2.94 7.34
N GLN A 104 -3.92 -3.16 8.57
CA GLN A 104 -4.70 -2.90 9.78
C GLN A 104 -3.84 -2.13 10.77
N LEU A 105 -4.35 -1.00 11.26
CA LEU A 105 -3.65 -0.16 12.23
C LEU A 105 -4.20 -0.42 13.63
N THR A 106 -3.31 -0.58 14.60
CA THR A 106 -3.67 -0.71 16.02
C THR A 106 -2.84 0.28 16.84
N PRO A 107 -3.46 1.16 17.65
CA PRO A 107 -2.71 2.10 18.47
C PRO A 107 -1.97 1.33 19.57
N ILE A 108 -0.70 1.66 19.80
CA ILE A 108 0.08 1.16 20.94
C ILE A 108 0.11 2.24 22.02
N GLN A 109 0.47 3.48 21.63
CA GLN A 109 0.50 4.68 22.47
C GLN A 109 0.08 5.89 21.62
N GLU A 110 0.02 7.09 22.22
CA GLU A 110 -0.43 8.32 21.54
C GLU A 110 0.29 8.56 20.19
N GLU A 111 1.62 8.39 20.17
CA GLU A 111 2.46 8.57 18.98
C GLU A 111 3.13 7.25 18.53
N GLU A 112 2.49 6.11 18.79
CA GLU A 112 3.03 4.80 18.40
C GLU A 112 1.92 3.89 17.88
N THR A 113 2.07 3.39 16.65
CA THR A 113 1.07 2.55 15.98
C THR A 113 1.70 1.25 15.48
N MET A 114 0.99 0.14 15.66
CA MET A 114 1.30 -1.12 14.98
C MET A 114 0.60 -1.15 13.62
N VAL A 115 1.36 -1.47 12.57
CA VAL A 115 0.84 -1.72 11.22
C VAL A 115 0.95 -3.21 10.94
N SER A 116 -0.17 -3.92 10.97
CA SER A 116 -0.25 -5.30 10.52
C SER A 116 -0.53 -5.32 9.02
N VAL A 117 0.28 -6.08 8.27
CA VAL A 117 0.21 -6.18 6.81
C VAL A 117 -0.03 -7.63 6.43
N GLU A 118 -1.02 -7.83 5.57
CA GLU A 118 -1.28 -9.10 4.91
C GLU A 118 -1.24 -8.92 3.40
N VAL A 119 -0.42 -9.71 2.71
CA VAL A 119 -0.43 -9.78 1.24
C VAL A 119 -0.92 -11.14 0.80
N THR A 120 -2.02 -11.15 0.06
CA THR A 120 -2.58 -12.36 -0.56
C THR A 120 -2.43 -12.28 -2.06
N TYR A 121 -1.95 -13.36 -2.67
CA TYR A 121 -1.64 -13.36 -4.09
C TYR A 121 -1.69 -14.75 -4.71
N GLU A 122 -1.86 -14.78 -6.03
CA GLU A 122 -1.66 -15.95 -6.86
C GLU A 122 -0.65 -15.61 -7.96
N SER A 123 0.19 -16.56 -8.33
CA SER A 123 1.21 -16.41 -9.35
C SER A 123 1.27 -17.66 -10.22
N GLN A 124 1.46 -17.47 -11.52
CA GLN A 124 1.70 -18.57 -12.46
C GLN A 124 3.17 -19.03 -12.45
N VAL A 125 4.06 -18.19 -11.91
CA VAL A 125 5.49 -18.49 -11.78
C VAL A 125 5.81 -18.81 -10.33
N GLU A 126 6.48 -19.94 -10.11
CA GLU A 126 7.07 -20.26 -8.81
C GLU A 126 8.43 -19.57 -8.66
N ASP A 127 8.41 -18.35 -8.11
CA ASP A 127 9.60 -17.67 -7.60
C ASP A 127 9.55 -17.69 -6.06
N SER A 128 10.45 -18.48 -5.46
CA SER A 128 10.56 -18.63 -4.00
C SER A 128 11.01 -17.34 -3.29
N SER A 129 11.55 -16.36 -4.02
CA SER A 129 11.99 -15.08 -3.45
C SER A 129 10.87 -14.03 -3.37
N MET A 130 9.77 -14.21 -4.11
CA MET A 130 8.63 -13.28 -4.16
C MET A 130 8.07 -12.91 -2.78
N PRO A 131 7.87 -13.87 -1.84
CA PRO A 131 7.41 -13.53 -0.50
C PRO A 131 8.25 -12.46 0.19
N SER A 132 9.58 -12.63 0.12
CA SER A 132 10.51 -11.71 0.76
C SER A 132 10.56 -10.34 0.09
N LYS A 133 10.42 -10.28 -1.24
CA LYS A 133 10.42 -9.03 -2.02
C LYS A 133 9.17 -8.20 -1.75
N THR A 134 8.02 -8.85 -1.76
CA THR A 134 6.71 -8.26 -1.43
C THR A 134 6.72 -7.67 -0.02
N ALA A 135 7.09 -8.46 1.00
CA ALA A 135 7.14 -7.99 2.38
C ALA A 135 8.10 -6.80 2.53
N LYS A 136 9.31 -6.88 1.96
CA LYS A 136 10.29 -5.79 2.01
C LYS A 136 9.78 -4.50 1.36
N SER A 137 9.07 -4.60 0.24
CA SER A 137 8.55 -3.43 -0.48
C SER A 137 7.46 -2.72 0.32
N VAL A 138 6.54 -3.48 0.92
CA VAL A 138 5.48 -2.91 1.77
C VAL A 138 6.05 -2.30 3.05
N LEU A 139 7.01 -2.97 3.70
CA LEU A 139 7.69 -2.42 4.88
C LEU A 139 8.48 -1.14 4.54
N ALA A 140 9.15 -1.09 3.39
CA ALA A 140 9.86 0.11 2.94
C ALA A 140 8.90 1.28 2.68
N PHE A 141 7.70 1.03 2.14
CA PHE A 141 6.67 2.04 2.01
C PHE A 141 6.20 2.55 3.38
N ILE A 142 5.94 1.66 4.34
CA ILE A 142 5.55 2.04 5.71
C ILE A 142 6.62 2.92 6.36
N SER A 143 7.89 2.54 6.27
CA SER A 143 8.99 3.36 6.80
C SER A 143 9.11 4.73 6.10
N SER A 144 8.84 4.79 4.80
CA SER A 144 8.86 6.06 4.07
C SER A 144 7.68 6.95 4.48
N LEU A 145 6.51 6.36 4.70
CA LEU A 145 5.30 7.05 5.15
C LEU A 145 5.49 7.60 6.58
N GLU A 146 6.08 6.82 7.48
CA GLU A 146 6.48 7.26 8.82
C GLU A 146 7.42 8.47 8.74
N CYS A 147 8.51 8.36 7.96
CA CYS A 147 9.45 9.47 7.76
C CYS A 147 8.75 10.73 7.24
N TYR A 148 7.84 10.58 6.28
CA TYR A 148 7.11 11.72 5.71
C TYR A 148 6.23 12.43 6.76
N LEU A 149 5.51 11.67 7.58
CA LEU A 149 4.63 12.21 8.61
C LEU A 149 5.40 12.87 9.76
N LEU A 150 6.52 12.28 10.17
CA LEU A 150 7.39 12.86 11.21
C LEU A 150 8.04 14.19 10.81
N ASN A 151 8.23 14.43 9.52
CA ASN A 151 8.86 15.64 9.01
C ASN A 151 7.85 16.80 8.76
N GLY A 152 6.59 16.65 9.18
CA GLY A 152 5.61 17.75 9.20
C GLY A 152 5.15 18.23 7.82
N ALA A 153 5.33 17.43 6.77
CA ALA A 153 4.83 17.73 5.43
C ALA A 153 3.33 17.39 5.33
N ILE A 154 2.46 18.17 6.00
CA ILE A 154 1.00 18.09 5.80
C ILE A 154 0.51 19.43 5.27
#